data_AF-A0A2N6A4Y9-F1
#
_entry.id   AF-A0A2N6A4Y9-F1
#
_cell.length_a   1.000
_cell.length_b   1.000
_cell.length_c   1.000
_cell.angle_alpha   90.00
_cell.angle_beta   90.00
_cell.angle_gamma   90.00
#
_symmetry.space_group_name_H-M   'P 1'
#
loop_
_entity.id
_entity.type
_entity.pdbx_description
1 polymer ?
#
loop_
_entity_poly.entity_id
_entity_poly.type
_entity_poly.pdbx_seq_one_letter_code
_entity_poly.pdbx_strand_id
1 'polypeptide(L)'
;MRKLKHLLKLNSDKIFCLLIIFTFHFYQTSSANDKYLVTASSLNVKDTASTNSLVFGKLSINDTENVVAKTNSSWVKIEYEGKFGYISSKYIKS
;
A
#
# COMPACT_ATOMS: atom_id res chain seq x y z
N MET A 1 -7.19 -0.30 52.71
CA MET A 1 -6.63 0.72 51.80
C MET A 1 -5.27 0.39 51.16
N ARG A 2 -4.43 -0.52 51.70
CA ARG A 2 -3.11 -0.87 51.11
C ARG A 2 -3.20 -1.76 49.85
N LYS A 3 -4.17 -2.67 49.75
CA LYS A 3 -4.40 -3.46 48.51
C LYS A 3 -4.82 -2.60 47.31
N LEU A 4 -5.50 -1.47 47.54
CA LEU A 4 -5.95 -0.57 46.47
C LEU A 4 -4.78 0.18 45.81
N LYS A 5 -3.75 0.54 46.59
CA LYS A 5 -2.53 1.20 46.08
C LYS A 5 -1.70 0.28 45.17
N HIS A 6 -1.72 -1.03 45.44
CA HIS A 6 -1.05 -2.03 44.60
C HIS A 6 -1.77 -2.22 43.26
N LEU A 7 -3.11 -2.18 43.25
CA LEU A 7 -3.93 -2.25 42.04
C LEU A 7 -3.80 -1.01 41.14
N LEU A 8 -3.54 0.17 41.71
CA LEU A 8 -3.24 1.39 40.94
C LEU A 8 -1.80 1.40 40.37
N LYS A 9 -0.85 0.75 41.05
CA LYS A 9 0.54 0.60 40.57
C LYS A 9 0.63 -0.44 39.44
N LEU A 10 -0.22 -1.47 39.49
CA LEU A 10 -0.40 -2.52 38.46
C LEU A 10 -1.17 -2.04 37.23
N ASN A 11 -0.92 -0.82 36.76
CA ASN A 11 -1.51 -0.38 35.51
C ASN A 11 -0.71 0.71 34.78
N SER A 12 0.24 1.39 35.44
CA SER A 12 1.13 2.35 34.77
C SER A 12 1.92 1.69 33.62
N ASP A 13 2.53 0.54 33.90
CA ASP A 13 3.44 -0.12 32.94
C ASP A 13 2.69 -0.96 31.89
N LYS A 14 1.45 -1.40 32.21
CA LYS A 14 0.59 -2.14 31.28
C LYS A 14 -0.26 -1.23 30.38
N ILE A 15 -0.67 -0.05 30.88
CA ILE A 15 -1.39 0.97 30.09
C ILE A 15 -0.46 1.63 29.08
N PHE A 16 0.82 1.85 29.43
CA PHE A 16 1.78 2.45 28.50
C PHE A 16 2.04 1.55 27.28
N CYS A 17 2.13 0.23 27.47
CA CYS A 17 2.22 -0.72 26.35
C CYS A 17 0.94 -0.78 25.50
N LEU A 18 -0.25 -0.70 26.10
CA LEU A 18 -1.51 -0.76 25.34
C LEU A 18 -1.74 0.47 24.46
N LEU A 19 -1.31 1.66 24.91
CA LEU A 19 -1.39 2.90 24.12
C LEU A 19 -0.44 2.91 22.92
N ILE A 20 0.77 2.36 23.08
CA ILE A 20 1.76 2.27 22.00
C ILE A 20 1.30 1.29 20.90
N ILE A 21 0.67 0.18 21.27
CA ILE A 21 0.16 -0.82 20.31
C ILE A 21 -1.02 -0.28 19.50
N PHE A 22 -1.86 0.59 20.08
CA PHE A 22 -2.98 1.25 19.38
C PHE A 22 -2.50 2.36 18.44
N THR A 23 -1.45 3.12 18.82
CA THR A 23 -0.83 4.10 17.91
C THR A 23 -0.02 3.45 16.79
N PHE A 24 0.45 2.21 16.97
CA PHE A 24 1.21 1.48 15.94
C PHE A 24 0.33 0.82 14.87
N HIS A 25 -0.94 0.53 15.17
CA HIS A 25 -1.90 -0.05 14.21
C HIS A 25 -2.33 0.92 13.11
N PHE A 26 -1.96 2.20 13.20
CA PHE A 26 -2.28 3.20 12.18
C PHE A 26 -1.11 4.14 11.91
N TYR A 27 0.08 3.59 11.68
CA TYR A 27 1.01 4.25 10.79
C TYR A 27 0.51 4.04 9.35
N GLN A 28 -0.49 4.83 8.94
CA GLN A 28 -0.81 4.90 7.52
C GLN A 28 0.37 5.58 6.84
N THR A 29 1.14 4.79 6.09
CA THR A 29 2.24 5.32 5.28
C THR A 29 1.63 6.18 4.19
N SER A 30 1.74 7.51 4.31
CA SER A 30 1.50 8.43 3.22
C SER A 30 2.61 8.23 2.17
N SER A 31 2.44 7.23 1.31
CA SER A 31 3.24 7.11 0.10
C SER A 31 2.94 8.33 -0.76
N ALA A 32 3.95 9.12 -1.09
CA ALA A 32 3.82 10.13 -2.13
C ALA A 32 3.51 9.37 -3.43
N ASN A 33 2.21 9.28 -3.76
CA ASN A 33 1.77 8.59 -4.97
C ASN A 33 2.15 9.47 -6.15
N ASP A 34 3.32 9.20 -6.71
CA ASP A 34 3.69 9.70 -8.03
C ASP A 34 2.60 9.26 -9.01
N LYS A 35 1.96 10.22 -9.68
CA LYS A 35 1.01 9.94 -10.75
C LYS A 35 1.79 9.62 -12.01
N TYR A 36 1.47 8.50 -12.64
CA TYR A 36 2.08 8.15 -13.92
C TYR A 36 1.03 8.16 -15.03
N LEU A 37 1.44 8.70 -16.18
CA LEU A 37 0.67 8.69 -17.42
C LEU A 37 0.90 7.36 -18.15
N VAL A 38 -0.18 6.66 -18.48
CA VAL A 38 -0.13 5.47 -19.34
C VAL A 38 0.10 5.90 -20.79
N THR A 39 1.17 5.40 -21.40
CA THR A 39 1.56 5.70 -22.80
C THR A 39 1.16 4.63 -23.81
N ALA A 40 0.76 3.45 -23.34
CA ALA A 40 0.28 2.38 -24.20
C ALA A 40 -1.22 2.56 -24.49
N SER A 41 -1.64 2.22 -25.72
CA SER A 41 -3.06 2.17 -26.11
C SER A 41 -3.89 1.23 -25.23
N SER A 42 -3.25 0.20 -24.68
CA SER A 42 -3.89 -0.85 -23.90
C SER A 42 -2.82 -1.52 -23.02
N LEU A 43 -2.86 -1.25 -21.71
CA LEU A 43 -1.94 -1.80 -20.73
C LEU A 43 -2.70 -2.73 -19.78
N ASN A 44 -2.22 -3.97 -19.64
CA ASN A 44 -2.86 -4.96 -18.79
C ASN A 44 -2.43 -4.81 -17.33
N VAL A 45 -3.40 -4.80 -16.42
CA VAL A 45 -3.19 -4.87 -14.98
C VAL A 45 -3.21 -6.33 -14.55
N LYS A 46 -2.10 -6.79 -13.98
CA LYS A 46 -1.86 -8.18 -13.62
C LYS A 46 -1.83 -8.40 -12.12
N ASP A 47 -2.22 -9.60 -11.70
CA ASP A 47 -2.23 -10.00 -10.27
C ASP A 47 -0.83 -10.08 -9.66
N THR A 48 0.16 -10.51 -10.45
CA THR A 48 1.56 -10.59 -10.03
C THR A 48 2.50 -9.96 -11.06
N ALA A 49 3.74 -9.65 -10.65
CA ALA A 49 4.80 -9.07 -11.49
C ALA A 49 5.40 -10.09 -12.47
N SER A 50 4.56 -10.73 -13.29
CA SER A 50 4.94 -11.77 -14.25
C SER A 50 4.07 -11.70 -15.51
N THR A 51 4.66 -11.96 -16.68
CA THR A 51 3.90 -11.99 -17.95
C THR A 51 2.87 -13.11 -17.98
N ASN A 52 3.11 -14.22 -17.27
CA ASN A 52 2.23 -15.38 -17.20
C ASN A 52 1.10 -15.22 -16.16
N SER A 53 1.07 -14.09 -15.45
CA SER A 53 0.02 -13.79 -14.48
C SER A 53 -1.31 -13.51 -15.15
N LEU A 54 -2.38 -13.88 -14.46
CA LEU A 54 -3.74 -13.46 -14.75
C LEU A 54 -3.82 -11.93 -14.88
N VAL A 55 -4.57 -11.49 -15.88
CA VAL A 55 -4.93 -10.10 -16.12
C VAL A 55 -6.33 -9.91 -15.56
N PHE A 56 -6.51 -8.97 -14.64
CA PHE A 56 -7.82 -8.70 -14.02
C PHE A 56 -8.32 -7.29 -14.33
N GLY A 57 -7.50 -6.43 -14.93
CA GLY A 57 -7.85 -5.07 -15.29
C GLY A 57 -7.09 -4.59 -16.51
N LYS A 58 -7.49 -3.43 -17.02
CA LYS A 58 -6.90 -2.85 -18.23
C LYS A 58 -6.94 -1.33 -18.17
N LEU A 59 -5.83 -0.71 -18.52
CA LEU A 59 -5.66 0.73 -18.64
C LEU A 59 -5.55 1.11 -20.11
N SER A 60 -6.09 2.28 -20.44
CA SER A 60 -6.02 2.90 -21.75
C SER A 60 -4.95 3.99 -21.78
N ILE A 61 -4.61 4.43 -22.98
CA ILE A 61 -3.69 5.56 -23.13
C ILE A 61 -4.28 6.81 -22.46
N ASN A 62 -3.42 7.56 -21.79
CA ASN A 62 -3.76 8.73 -20.97
C ASN A 62 -4.50 8.46 -19.66
N ASP A 63 -4.77 7.20 -19.32
CA ASP A 63 -5.22 6.88 -17.96
C ASP A 63 -4.11 7.27 -16.97
N THR A 64 -4.53 7.80 -15.82
CA THR A 64 -3.62 8.26 -14.76
C THR A 64 -3.92 7.44 -13.52
N GLU A 65 -2.97 6.60 -13.12
CA GLU A 65 -3.10 5.76 -11.94
C GLU A 65 -2.08 6.12 -10.87
N ASN A 66 -2.49 5.94 -9.62
CA ASN A 66 -1.61 6.14 -8.48
C ASN A 66 -0.64 4.96 -8.40
N VAL A 67 0.65 5.25 -8.58
CA VAL A 67 1.70 4.26 -8.37
C VAL A 67 2.00 4.17 -6.89
N VAL A 68 1.83 2.96 -6.36
CA VAL A 68 2.03 2.66 -4.95
C VAL A 68 3.51 2.33 -4.70
N ALA A 69 4.14 1.57 -5.61
CA ALA A 69 5.56 1.22 -5.50
C ALA A 69 6.13 0.72 -6.83
N LYS A 70 7.42 0.97 -7.09
CA LYS A 70 8.19 0.23 -8.09
C LYS A 70 8.67 -1.07 -7.47
N THR A 71 8.24 -2.21 -8.01
CA THR A 71 8.61 -3.52 -7.45
C THR A 71 9.93 -4.02 -8.02
N ASN A 72 10.09 -3.93 -9.35
CA ASN A 72 11.29 -4.32 -10.07
C ASN A 72 11.53 -3.33 -11.23
N SER A 73 12.66 -3.43 -11.92
CA SER A 73 12.96 -2.58 -13.09
C SER A 73 11.91 -2.66 -14.21
N SER A 74 11.22 -3.79 -14.35
CA SER A 74 10.20 -4.02 -15.37
C SER A 74 8.74 -3.87 -14.89
N TRP A 75 8.49 -3.77 -13.58
CA TRP A 75 7.14 -3.86 -13.02
C TRP A 75 6.87 -2.81 -11.94
N VAL A 76 5.69 -2.21 -12.05
CA VAL A 76 5.20 -1.19 -11.13
C VAL A 76 3.89 -1.66 -10.51
N LYS A 77 3.80 -1.54 -9.19
CA LYS A 77 2.61 -1.82 -8.41
C LYS A 77 1.74 -0.57 -8.36
N ILE A 78 0.48 -0.74 -8.76
CA ILE A 78 -0.55 0.29 -8.75
C ILE A 78 -1.71 -0.14 -7.88
N GLU A 79 -2.53 0.81 -7.46
CA GLU A 79 -3.87 0.54 -6.96
C GLU A 79 -4.86 0.79 -8.10
N TYR A 80 -5.62 -0.24 -8.46
CA TYR A 80 -6.64 -0.22 -9.50
C TYR A 80 -7.97 -0.66 -8.88
N GLU A 81 -8.96 0.23 -8.87
CA GLU A 81 -10.29 -0.02 -8.31
C GLU A 81 -10.28 -0.57 -6.86
N GLY A 82 -9.37 -0.07 -6.01
CA GLY A 82 -9.21 -0.51 -4.62
C GLY A 82 -8.51 -1.86 -4.45
N LYS A 83 -7.94 -2.42 -5.51
CA LYS A 83 -7.10 -3.63 -5.48
C LYS A 83 -5.70 -3.32 -5.96
N PHE A 84 -4.70 -4.01 -5.41
CA PHE A 84 -3.34 -3.86 -5.90
C PHE A 84 -3.10 -4.72 -7.14
N GLY A 85 -2.47 -4.13 -8.15
CA GLY A 85 -2.09 -4.81 -9.38
C GLY A 85 -0.72 -4.38 -9.87
N TYR A 86 -0.23 -5.07 -10.89
CA TYR A 86 1.09 -4.85 -11.48
C TYR A 86 0.96 -4.51 -12.96
N ILE A 87 1.65 -3.45 -13.37
CA ILE A 87 1.76 -3.01 -14.76
C ILE A 87 3.22 -2.93 -15.17
N SER A 88 3.47 -3.03 -16.47
CA SER A 88 4.84 -2.94 -16.98
C SER A 88 5.35 -1.50 -16.96
N SER A 89 6.54 -1.30 -16.39
CA SER A 89 7.20 0.02 -16.26
C SER A 89 7.51 0.67 -17.60
N LYS A 90 7.58 -0.12 -18.69
CA LYS A 90 7.86 0.36 -20.05
C LYS A 90 6.79 1.29 -20.60
N TYR A 91 5.57 1.20 -20.09
CA TYR A 91 4.40 1.87 -20.65
C TYR A 91 3.89 3.02 -19.79
N ILE A 92 4.68 3.46 -18.81
CA ILE A 92 4.33 4.56 -17.92
C ILE A 92 5.38 5.66 -17.98
N LYS A 93 4.95 6.92 -17.87
CA LYS A 93 5.81 8.10 -17.74
C LYS A 93 5.37 8.94 -16.55
N SER A 94 6.34 9.45 -15.79
CA SER A 94 6.12 10.44 -14.74
C SER A 94 5.78 11.80 -15.34
#